data_AF-C1FSB5-F1
#
_entry.id   AF-C1FSB5-F1
#
_cell.length_a   1.000
_cell.length_b   1.000
_cell.length_c   1.000
_cell.angle_alpha   90.00
_cell.angle_beta   90.00
_cell.angle_gamma   90.00
#
_symmetry.space_group_name_H-M   'P 1'
#
loop_
_entity.id
_entity.type
_entity.pdbx_description
1 polymer ?
#
loop_
_entity_poly.entity_id
_entity_poly.type
_entity_poly.pdbx_seq_one_letter_code
_entity_poly.pdbx_strand_id
1 'polypeptide(L)' 'MNFSNNSSNNEDKEILEKLEELENKFDEDDEKKCVIKQLIDNFKALEVSGLETNPKKIRKDLIPAILEILSWI' A
#
# COMPACT_ATOMS: atom_id res chain seq x y z
N MET A 1 -7.42 -24.82 17.42
CA MET A 1 -6.20 -24.22 16.86
C MET A 1 -6.60 -22.90 16.20
N ASN A 2 -6.42 -21.76 16.88
CA ASN A 2 -6.67 -20.44 16.29
C ASN A 2 -5.33 -19.83 15.93
N PHE A 3 -4.83 -20.16 14.74
CA PHE A 3 -3.62 -19.56 14.21
C PHE A 3 -3.97 -18.21 13.56
N SER A 4 -3.42 -17.15 14.15
CA SER A 4 -2.91 -15.96 13.46
C SER A 4 -3.83 -15.25 12.46
N ASN A 5 -4.72 -14.40 12.98
CA ASN A 5 -5.25 -13.26 12.20
C ASN A 5 -4.61 -11.91 12.59
N ASN A 6 -3.69 -11.88 13.58
CA ASN A 6 -3.19 -10.62 14.13
C ASN A 6 -1.99 -9.99 13.40
N SER A 7 -1.28 -10.73 12.52
CA SER A 7 -0.11 -10.17 11.82
C SER A 7 -0.48 -9.36 10.56
N SER A 8 -1.56 -9.74 9.88
CA SER A 8 -1.99 -9.11 8.61
C SER A 8 -2.37 -7.64 8.80
N ASN A 9 -3.06 -7.32 9.90
CA ASN A 9 -3.47 -5.93 10.16
C ASN A 9 -2.30 -5.00 10.49
N ASN A 10 -1.17 -5.55 10.95
CA ASN A 10 -0.03 -4.74 11.34
C ASN A 10 0.83 -4.35 10.13
N GLU A 11 1.06 -5.29 9.20
CA GLU A 11 1.78 -5.02 7.94
C GLU A 11 1.03 -4.01 7.06
N ASP A 12 -0.29 -4.16 6.94
CA ASP A 12 -1.12 -3.27 6.12
C ASP A 12 -1.09 -1.83 6.64
N LYS A 13 -1.05 -1.65 7.97
CA LYS A 13 -0.93 -0.35 8.60
C LYS A 13 0.46 0.28 8.39
N GLU A 14 1.52 -0.51 8.53
CA GLU A 14 2.90 -0.05 8.33
C GLU A 14 3.13 0.41 6.88
N ILE A 15 2.57 -0.33 5.92
CA ILE A 15 2.59 0.04 4.50
C ILE A 15 1.86 1.37 4.26
N LEU A 16 0.70 1.56 4.88
CA LEU A 16 -0.09 2.78 4.72
C LEU A 16 0.67 3.99 5.28
N GLU A 17 1.28 3.86 6.46
CA GLU A 17 2.12 4.91 7.06
C GLU A 17 3.31 5.25 6.16
N LYS A 18 3.97 4.26 5.56
CA LYS A 18 5.08 4.48 4.60
C LYS A 18 4.63 5.22 3.34
N LEU A 19 3.44 4.92 2.82
CA LEU A 19 2.90 5.61 1.65
C LEU A 19 2.51 7.06 1.98
N GLU A 20 1.93 7.32 3.16
CA GLU A 20 1.62 8.67 3.63
C GLU A 20 2.90 9.49 3.86
N GLU A 21 3.96 8.90 4.41
CA GLU A 21 5.27 9.55 4.51
C GLU A 21 5.88 9.89 3.14
N LEU A 22 5.73 8.99 2.16
CA LEU A 22 6.19 9.24 0.80
C LEU A 22 5.38 10.34 0.11
N GLU A 23 4.05 10.38 0.30
CA GLU A 23 3.20 11.46 -0.23
C GLU A 23 3.70 12.82 0.25
N ASN A 24 4.05 12.93 1.54
CA ASN A 24 4.60 14.14 2.13
C ASN A 24 6.02 14.46 1.64
N LYS A 25 6.85 13.46 1.34
CA LYS A 25 8.20 13.68 0.77
C LYS A 25 8.16 14.25 -0.63
N PHE A 26 7.14 13.92 -1.40
CA PHE A 26 6.94 14.42 -2.76
C PHE A 26 5.91 15.55 -2.84
N ASP A 27 5.72 16.31 -1.75
CA ASP A 27 4.74 17.41 -1.71
C ASP A 27 4.96 18.46 -2.80
N GLU A 28 6.23 18.67 -3.20
CA GLU A 28 6.65 19.61 -4.27
C GLU A 28 6.62 18.99 -5.68
N ASP A 29 6.43 17.67 -5.81
CA ASP A 29 6.35 16.94 -7.08
C ASP A 29 4.91 16.44 -7.29
N ASP A 30 4.09 17.29 -7.92
CA ASP A 30 2.66 17.05 -8.15
C ASP A 30 2.39 15.71 -8.87
N GLU A 31 3.29 15.27 -9.76
CA GLU A 31 3.12 14.02 -10.50
C GLU A 31 3.36 12.81 -9.60
N LYS A 32 4.48 12.80 -8.86
CA LYS A 32 4.79 11.72 -7.90
C LYS A 32 3.77 11.67 -6.78
N LYS A 33 3.37 12.82 -6.25
CA LYS A 33 2.32 12.94 -5.23
C LYS A 33 1.00 12.35 -5.71
N CYS A 34 0.60 12.65 -6.94
CA CYS A 34 -0.62 12.11 -7.54
C CYS A 34 -0.57 10.57 -7.64
N VAL A 35 0.57 10.00 -8.07
CA VAL A 35 0.76 8.55 -8.14
C VAL A 35 0.68 7.90 -6.76
N ILE A 36 1.31 8.47 -5.74
CA ILE A 36 1.28 7.95 -4.38
C ILE A 36 -0.13 8.02 -3.79
N LYS A 37 -0.85 9.11 -4.05
CA LYS A 37 -2.25 9.25 -3.61
C LYS A 37 -3.16 8.21 -4.25
N GLN A 38 -3.01 7.94 -5.55
CA GLN A 38 -3.73 6.87 -6.23
C GLN A 38 -3.40 5.49 -5.65
N LEU A 39 -2.15 5.24 -5.24
CA LEU A 39 -1.76 4.00 -4.57
C LEU A 39 -2.44 3.83 -3.21
N ILE A 40 -2.52 4.91 -2.42
CA ILE A 40 -3.21 4.91 -1.13
C ILE A 40 -4.71 4.63 -1.33
N ASP A 41 -5.36 5.30 -2.29
CA ASP A 41 -6.78 5.12 -2.60
C ASP A 41 -7.05 3.68 -3.09
N ASN A 42 -6.19 3.14 -3.96
CA ASN A 42 -6.29 1.76 -4.43
C ASN A 42 -6.09 0.76 -3.29
N PHE A 43 -5.17 1.03 -2.35
CA PHE A 43 -4.94 0.15 -1.19
C PHE A 43 -6.13 0.10 -0.24
N LYS A 44 -6.74 1.27 0.02
CA LYS A 44 -7.99 1.39 0.81
C LYS A 44 -9.16 0.72 0.08
N ALA A 45 -9.26 0.87 -1.24
CA ALA A 45 -10.29 0.21 -2.06
C ALA A 45 -10.09 -1.31 -2.16
N LEU A 46 -8.85 -1.82 -2.06
CA LEU A 46 -8.53 -3.24 -1.99
C LEU A 46 -9.07 -3.92 -0.71
N GLU A 47 -9.41 -3.18 0.36
CA GLU A 47 -10.19 -3.74 1.48
C GLU A 47 -11.63 -4.12 1.06
N VAL A 48 -12.14 -3.54 -0.03
CA VAL A 48 -13.55 -3.60 -0.43
C VAL A 48 -13.80 -4.60 -1.58
N SER A 49 -12.78 -4.98 -2.36
CA SER A 49 -12.97 -5.89 -3.51
C SER A 49 -13.10 -7.36 -3.09
N GLY A 50 -14.23 -7.98 -3.47
CA GLY A 50 -14.68 -9.30 -3.03
C GLY A 50 -13.86 -10.52 -3.47
N LEU A 51 -14.31 -11.66 -2.93
CA LEU A 51 -13.78 -13.03 -2.81
C LEU A 51 -12.91 -13.64 -3.94
N GLU A 52 -12.88 -13.09 -5.16
CA GLU A 52 -12.20 -13.72 -6.32
C GLU A 52 -10.74 -13.28 -6.51
N THR A 53 -10.37 -12.11 -6.00
CA THR A 53 -9.00 -11.60 -6.08
C THR A 53 -8.42 -11.68 -4.68
N ASN A 54 -7.38 -12.49 -4.42
CA ASN A 54 -6.82 -12.63 -3.08
C ASN A 54 -6.08 -11.33 -2.71
N PRO A 55 -6.70 -10.36 -2.01
CA PRO A 55 -6.16 -9.01 -1.88
C PRO A 55 -4.86 -9.03 -1.06
N LYS A 56 -4.74 -10.01 -0.16
CA LYS A 56 -3.51 -10.32 0.59
C LYS A 56 -2.31 -10.60 -0.30
N LYS A 57 -2.51 -11.25 -1.47
CA LYS A 57 -1.42 -11.55 -2.40
C LYS A 57 -0.99 -10.31 -3.18
N ILE A 58 -1.95 -9.48 -3.59
CA ILE A 58 -1.70 -8.18 -4.22
C ILE A 58 -0.91 -7.27 -3.28
N ARG A 59 -1.34 -7.15 -2.01
CA ARG A 59 -0.64 -6.33 -1.02
C ARG A 59 0.81 -6.77 -0.80
N LYS A 60 1.02 -8.08 -0.73
CA LYS A 60 2.35 -8.64 -0.44
C LYS A 60 3.32 -8.55 -1.61
N ASP A 61 2.83 -8.67 -2.85
CA ASP A 61 3.70 -8.76 -4.03
C ASP A 61 3.87 -7.41 -4.75
N LEU A 62 2.81 -6.60 -4.87
CA LEU A 62 2.84 -5.36 -5.67
C LEU A 62 3.34 -4.15 -4.88
N ILE A 63 3.03 -4.06 -3.59
CA ILE A 63 3.36 -2.87 -2.79
C ILE A 63 4.86 -2.70 -2.57
N PRO A 64 5.61 -3.75 -2.18
CA PRO A 64 7.06 -3.61 -2.01
C PRO A 64 7.73 -3.20 -3.33
N ALA A 65 7.26 -3.74 -4.46
CA ALA A 65 7.78 -3.39 -5.78
C ALA A 65 7.51 -1.91 -6.13
N ILE A 66 6.35 -1.39 -5.77
CA ILE A 66 6.00 0.02 -6.02
C ILE A 66 6.78 0.96 -5.09
N LEU A 67 6.92 0.61 -3.81
CA LEU A 67 7.79 1.34 -2.87
C LEU A 67 9.25 1.34 -3.33
N GLU A 68 9.74 0.22 -3.85
CA GLU A 68 11.08 0.08 -4.40
C GLU A 68 11.27 0.99 -5.62
N ILE A 69 10.34 0.96 -6.58
CA ILE A 69 10.38 1.86 -7.75
C ILE A 69 10.38 3.32 -7.31
N LEU A 70 9.52 3.72 -6.37
CA LEU A 70 9.47 5.09 -5.85
C LEU A 70 10.76 5.48 -5.12
N SER A 71 11.47 4.53 -4.50
CA SER A 71 12.74 4.82 -3.83
C SER A 71 13.90 5.11 -4.79
N TRP A 72 13.76 4.77 -6.08
CA TRP A 72 14.78 5.00 -7.10
C TRP A 72 14.62 6.34 -7.83
N ILE A 73 13.53 7.09 -7.60
CA ILE A 73 13.16 8.31 -8.32
C ILE A 73 13.15 9.52 -7.39
#